data_AF-A0A6L6WPK3-F1
#
_entry.id   AF-A0A6L6WPK3-F1
#
_cell.length_a   1.000
_cell.length_b   1.000
_cell.length_c   1.000
_cell.angle_alpha   90.00
_cell.angle_beta   90.00
_cell.angle_gamma   90.00
#
_symmetry.space_group_name_H-M   'P 1'
#
loop_
_entity.id
_entity.type
_entity.pdbx_description
1 polymer ?
#
loop_
_entity_poly.entity_id
_entity_poly.type
_entity_poly.pdbx_seq_one_letter_code
_entity_poly.pdbx_strand_id
1 'polypeptide(L)'
;MYPALFTTPGVRQFAEEIDAERQRQLTKFGEQHHPDIEPRDIPVVTHHYYASRADIWKQVNAERATPSTGGRCAACPGSASGPHTHTAWDGVLLEEVYEALAESEPAKLRAELVQVAAVCAAWIADIDSRTAAEEQPAAGQVSAPLPPELVSAILRDPDSPYYPSQITVVCDHCGAEDTSDYMVREDMTPTERLGVARKHLVTKGWEHDAKVGDDFCPVHASTSAAECAACRTAFDPADSRHDGRARYGLTDHCRRCVDRCHEGGAEHVCLICDPARYGGQGS
;
A
#
# COMPACT_ATOMS: atom_id res chain seq x y z
N MET A 1 31.74 -24.97 5.32
CA MET A 1 30.92 -24.67 4.12
C MET A 1 29.83 -25.74 4.07
N TYR A 2 28.64 -25.46 4.56
CA TYR A 2 27.53 -26.42 4.53
C TYR A 2 26.87 -26.39 3.13
N PRO A 3 26.67 -27.54 2.46
CA PRO A 3 25.98 -27.58 1.17
C PRO A 3 24.50 -27.20 1.31
N ALA A 4 23.88 -26.79 0.20
CA ALA A 4 22.55 -26.19 0.15
C ALA A 4 21.47 -26.93 0.96
N LEU A 5 20.91 -26.24 1.97
CA LEU A 5 19.76 -26.72 2.76
C LEU A 5 18.41 -26.58 2.03
N PHE A 6 18.34 -25.71 1.02
CA PHE A 6 17.13 -25.45 0.24
C PHE A 6 17.39 -25.69 -1.24
N THR A 7 16.55 -26.51 -1.87
CA THR A 7 16.59 -26.86 -3.30
C THR A 7 15.57 -26.06 -4.13
N THR A 8 14.46 -25.65 -3.52
CA THR A 8 13.43 -24.81 -4.16
C THR A 8 13.93 -23.36 -4.28
N PRO A 9 13.83 -22.73 -5.47
CA PRO A 9 14.10 -21.29 -5.62
C PRO A 9 13.25 -20.43 -4.68
N GLY A 10 13.74 -19.25 -4.30
CA GLY A 10 13.07 -18.32 -3.37
C GLY A 10 13.07 -18.76 -1.89
N VAL A 11 12.95 -20.05 -1.59
CA VAL A 11 12.74 -20.56 -0.22
C VAL A 11 13.86 -20.20 0.77
N ARG A 12 15.10 -20.01 0.31
CA ARG A 12 16.18 -19.50 1.18
C ARG A 12 15.89 -18.08 1.66
N GLN A 13 15.57 -17.17 0.75
CA GLN A 13 15.30 -15.77 1.06
C GLN A 13 14.06 -15.67 1.97
N PHE A 14 12.99 -16.40 1.63
CA PHE A 14 11.79 -16.51 2.47
C PHE A 14 12.11 -16.99 3.90
N ALA A 15 13.01 -17.97 4.07
CA ALA A 15 13.43 -18.43 5.40
C ALA A 15 14.26 -17.38 6.17
N GLU A 16 15.11 -16.63 5.48
CA GLU A 16 15.90 -15.52 6.04
C GLU A 16 14.99 -14.34 6.45
N GLU A 17 13.96 -14.03 5.66
CA GLU A 17 12.94 -13.02 5.99
C GLU A 17 12.04 -13.44 7.17
N ILE A 18 11.66 -14.72 7.25
CA ILE A 18 10.95 -15.29 8.40
C ILE A 18 11.79 -15.19 9.67
N ASP A 19 13.07 -15.54 9.64
CA ASP A 19 13.93 -15.39 10.84
C ASP A 19 14.01 -13.92 11.25
N ALA A 20 14.25 -13.00 10.31
CA ALA A 20 14.28 -11.57 10.59
C ALA A 20 12.96 -11.05 11.21
N GLU A 21 11.80 -11.51 10.74
CA GLU A 21 10.50 -11.20 11.36
C GLU A 21 10.36 -11.85 12.74
N ARG A 22 10.79 -13.10 12.91
CA ARG A 22 10.72 -13.76 14.21
C ARG A 22 11.62 -13.09 15.25
N GLN A 23 12.80 -12.59 14.87
CA GLN A 23 13.64 -11.78 15.76
C GLN A 23 12.97 -10.46 16.16
N ARG A 24 12.25 -9.79 15.25
CA ARG A 24 11.43 -8.61 15.57
C ARG A 24 10.31 -8.95 16.56
N GLN A 25 9.63 -10.08 16.37
CA GLN A 25 8.58 -10.54 17.29
C GLN A 25 9.13 -10.91 18.67
N LEU A 26 10.25 -11.63 18.75
CA LEU A 26 10.94 -11.95 20.00
C LEU A 26 11.36 -10.68 20.75
N THR A 27 11.85 -9.67 20.02
CA THR A 27 12.23 -8.37 20.61
C THR A 27 11.01 -7.61 21.16
N LYS A 28 9.86 -7.68 20.49
CA LYS A 28 8.64 -6.92 20.82
C LYS A 28 7.75 -7.61 21.86
N PHE A 29 7.67 -8.94 21.84
CA PHE A 29 6.70 -9.73 22.58
C PHE A 29 7.35 -10.79 23.50
N GLY A 30 8.67 -11.01 23.40
CA GLY A 30 9.38 -12.06 24.12
C GLY A 30 9.14 -13.47 23.54
N GLU A 31 9.51 -14.49 24.31
CA GLU A 31 9.14 -15.86 24.03
C GLU A 31 7.63 -16.05 24.27
N GLN A 32 6.95 -16.72 23.34
CA GLN A 32 5.50 -16.84 23.33
C GLN A 32 5.08 -18.29 23.55
N HIS A 33 4.24 -18.50 24.56
CA HIS A 33 3.56 -19.77 24.81
C HIS A 33 2.06 -19.51 24.85
N HIS A 34 1.37 -19.97 23.80
CA HIS A 34 -0.08 -19.83 23.65
C HIS A 34 -0.69 -21.22 23.42
N PRO A 35 -1.94 -21.46 23.86
CA PRO A 35 -2.68 -22.65 23.46
C PRO A 35 -3.06 -22.53 21.98
N ASP A 36 -3.17 -23.67 21.28
CA ASP A 36 -3.50 -23.70 19.85
C ASP A 36 -4.90 -23.12 19.55
N ILE A 37 -5.83 -23.24 20.51
CA ILE A 37 -7.18 -22.65 20.48
C ILE A 37 -7.49 -21.97 21.82
N GLU A 38 -8.28 -20.89 21.75
CA GLU A 38 -8.89 -20.16 22.88
C GLU A 38 -9.48 -21.14 23.93
N PRO A 39 -8.90 -21.26 25.15
CA PRO A 39 -9.36 -22.23 26.15
C PRO A 39 -10.75 -21.96 26.74
N ARG A 40 -11.34 -20.81 26.40
CA ARG A 40 -12.69 -20.39 26.77
C ARG A 40 -13.74 -20.79 25.74
N ASP A 41 -13.31 -21.17 24.54
CA ASP A 41 -14.21 -21.59 23.47
C ASP A 41 -14.68 -23.04 23.69
N ILE A 42 -15.72 -23.45 22.96
CA ILE A 42 -16.30 -24.80 23.06
C ILE A 42 -15.62 -25.66 21.98
N PRO A 43 -14.62 -26.51 22.30
CA PRO A 43 -13.71 -27.05 21.27
C PRO A 43 -14.42 -27.89 20.20
N VAL A 44 -15.50 -28.58 20.57
CA VAL A 44 -16.35 -29.32 19.62
C VAL A 44 -17.06 -28.40 18.63
N VAL A 45 -17.49 -27.20 19.03
CA VAL A 45 -18.09 -26.21 18.11
C VAL A 45 -17.01 -25.60 17.23
N THR A 46 -15.88 -25.21 17.80
CA THR A 46 -14.78 -24.55 17.09
C THR A 46 -14.13 -25.46 16.05
N HIS A 47 -13.76 -26.69 16.42
CA HIS A 47 -13.21 -27.66 15.47
C HIS A 47 -14.21 -28.01 14.37
N HIS A 48 -15.49 -28.21 14.67
CA HIS A 48 -16.49 -28.47 13.62
C HIS A 48 -16.70 -27.27 12.70
N TYR A 49 -16.61 -26.04 13.20
CA TYR A 49 -16.61 -24.84 12.37
C TYR A 49 -15.37 -24.82 11.44
N TYR A 50 -14.16 -25.01 11.97
CA TYR A 50 -12.94 -25.01 11.15
C TYR A 50 -12.92 -26.16 10.13
N ALA A 51 -13.30 -27.37 10.51
CA ALA A 51 -13.43 -28.51 9.58
C ALA A 51 -14.45 -28.22 8.46
N SER A 52 -15.62 -27.68 8.81
CA SER A 52 -16.60 -27.27 7.80
C SER A 52 -16.08 -26.17 6.87
N ARG A 53 -15.21 -25.27 7.35
CA ARG A 53 -14.58 -24.23 6.53
C ARG A 53 -13.49 -24.81 5.63
N ALA A 54 -12.71 -25.79 6.10
CA ALA A 54 -11.75 -26.53 5.28
C ALA A 54 -12.45 -27.27 4.12
N ASP A 55 -13.52 -28.02 4.41
CA ASP A 55 -14.32 -28.71 3.39
C ASP A 55 -14.91 -27.75 2.34
N ILE A 56 -15.39 -26.56 2.77
CA ILE A 56 -15.87 -25.52 1.87
C ILE A 56 -14.76 -25.01 0.95
N TRP A 57 -13.56 -24.74 1.48
CA TRP A 57 -12.45 -24.24 0.67
C TRP A 57 -11.89 -25.30 -0.28
N LYS A 58 -11.84 -26.57 0.14
CA LYS A 58 -11.60 -27.72 -0.74
C LYS A 58 -12.55 -27.75 -1.93
N GLN A 59 -13.85 -27.62 -1.67
CA GLN A 59 -14.85 -27.59 -2.75
C GLN A 59 -14.63 -26.38 -3.67
N VAL A 60 -14.46 -25.18 -3.10
CA VAL A 60 -14.24 -23.94 -3.87
C VAL A 60 -12.97 -24.02 -4.72
N ASN A 61 -11.88 -24.60 -4.21
CA ASN A 61 -10.62 -24.76 -4.95
C ASN A 61 -10.73 -25.83 -6.03
N ALA A 62 -11.44 -26.95 -5.79
CA ALA A 62 -11.73 -27.95 -6.82
C ALA A 62 -12.61 -27.39 -7.96
N GLU A 63 -13.61 -26.56 -7.62
CA GLU A 63 -14.44 -25.83 -8.59
C GLU A 63 -13.59 -24.82 -9.39
N ARG A 64 -12.77 -24.00 -8.71
CA ARG A 64 -11.85 -23.03 -9.33
C ARG A 64 -10.80 -23.71 -10.22
N ALA A 65 -10.31 -24.89 -9.86
CA ALA A 65 -9.36 -25.68 -10.64
C ALA A 65 -9.99 -26.35 -11.88
N THR A 66 -11.32 -26.35 -12.01
CA THR A 66 -12.01 -26.88 -13.20
C THR A 66 -12.08 -25.79 -14.28
N PRO A 67 -11.53 -26.00 -15.50
CA PRO A 67 -11.57 -25.00 -16.55
C PRO A 67 -13.00 -24.62 -16.97
N SER A 68 -13.31 -23.32 -16.98
CA SER A 68 -14.65 -22.80 -17.22
C SER A 68 -14.66 -21.57 -18.14
N THR A 69 -15.83 -21.26 -18.71
CA THR A 69 -16.11 -20.03 -19.48
C THR A 69 -17.26 -19.21 -18.88
N GLY A 70 -17.69 -19.54 -17.66
CA GLY A 70 -18.92 -19.02 -17.06
C GLY A 70 -18.70 -18.02 -15.93
N GLY A 71 -19.33 -16.84 -16.03
CA GLY A 71 -19.49 -15.88 -14.92
C GLY A 71 -18.25 -15.05 -14.60
N ARG A 72 -18.36 -13.71 -14.72
CA ARG A 72 -17.33 -12.71 -14.35
C ARG A 72 -15.89 -12.92 -14.87
N CYS A 73 -15.66 -13.86 -15.79
CA CYS A 73 -14.34 -14.19 -16.35
C CYS A 73 -13.60 -13.02 -17.01
N ALA A 74 -14.26 -11.89 -17.30
CA ALA A 74 -13.62 -10.72 -17.92
C ALA A 74 -12.38 -10.20 -17.15
N ALA A 75 -12.30 -10.43 -15.84
CA ALA A 75 -11.16 -10.07 -15.00
C ALA A 75 -10.06 -11.14 -14.92
N CYS A 76 -10.25 -12.33 -15.51
CA CYS A 76 -9.32 -13.45 -15.36
C CYS A 76 -8.22 -13.42 -16.43
N PRO A 77 -6.94 -13.64 -16.07
CA PRO A 77 -5.86 -13.84 -17.03
C PRO A 77 -6.15 -15.08 -17.89
N GLY A 78 -6.34 -14.88 -19.20
CA GLY A 78 -6.74 -15.95 -20.12
C GLY A 78 -8.22 -15.96 -20.52
N SER A 79 -9.02 -14.97 -20.11
CA SER A 79 -10.42 -14.81 -20.54
C SER A 79 -10.61 -14.74 -22.06
N ALA A 80 -9.63 -14.18 -22.79
CA ALA A 80 -9.59 -14.15 -24.24
C ALA A 80 -9.12 -15.47 -24.90
N SER A 81 -8.62 -16.42 -24.11
CA SER A 81 -7.93 -17.64 -24.57
C SER A 81 -8.81 -18.90 -24.55
N GLY A 82 -10.07 -18.78 -24.13
CA GLY A 82 -11.01 -19.91 -24.01
C GLY A 82 -11.23 -20.37 -22.56
N PRO A 83 -11.62 -21.64 -22.33
CA PRO A 83 -11.79 -22.18 -20.99
C PRO A 83 -10.48 -22.14 -20.19
N HIS A 84 -10.53 -21.60 -18.98
CA HIS A 84 -9.37 -21.44 -18.09
C HIS A 84 -9.77 -21.70 -16.63
N THR A 85 -8.79 -21.95 -15.77
CA THR A 85 -9.00 -22.11 -14.33
C THR A 85 -9.11 -20.76 -13.64
N HIS A 86 -9.82 -20.75 -12.51
CA HIS A 86 -10.04 -19.60 -11.63
C HIS A 86 -9.32 -19.79 -10.27
N THR A 87 -8.32 -20.68 -10.23
CA THR A 87 -7.47 -20.91 -9.06
C THR A 87 -6.78 -19.62 -8.66
N ALA A 88 -6.86 -19.27 -7.38
CA ALA A 88 -6.31 -18.05 -6.83
C ALA A 88 -5.79 -18.31 -5.41
N TRP A 89 -4.72 -17.60 -5.06
CA TRP A 89 -3.96 -17.82 -3.83
C TRP A 89 -4.76 -17.62 -2.52
N ASP A 90 -5.81 -16.78 -2.55
CA ASP A 90 -6.74 -16.60 -1.43
C ASP A 90 -7.38 -17.93 -1.01
N GLY A 91 -7.86 -18.70 -1.98
CA GLY A 91 -8.53 -19.96 -1.72
C GLY A 91 -7.55 -21.04 -1.28
N VAL A 92 -6.38 -21.11 -1.92
CA VAL A 92 -5.34 -22.10 -1.56
C VAL A 92 -4.84 -21.86 -0.13
N LEU A 93 -4.54 -20.61 0.24
CA LEU A 93 -4.11 -20.30 1.61
C LEU A 93 -5.22 -20.57 2.65
N LEU A 94 -6.47 -20.24 2.33
CA LEU A 94 -7.58 -20.45 3.27
C LEU A 94 -7.91 -21.93 3.47
N GLU A 95 -7.71 -22.79 2.47
CA GLU A 95 -7.81 -24.25 2.64
C GLU A 95 -6.83 -24.73 3.72
N GLU A 96 -5.52 -24.57 3.51
CA GLU A 96 -4.47 -25.01 4.44
C GLU A 96 -4.64 -24.42 5.86
N VAL A 97 -5.02 -23.14 5.96
CA VAL A 97 -5.24 -22.48 7.26
C VAL A 97 -6.42 -23.09 8.01
N TYR A 98 -7.53 -23.41 7.34
CA TYR A 98 -8.65 -24.07 8.00
C TYR A 98 -8.41 -25.55 8.28
N GLU A 99 -7.58 -26.24 7.49
CA GLU A 99 -7.11 -27.60 7.81
C GLU A 99 -6.28 -27.60 9.10
N ALA A 100 -5.29 -26.70 9.19
CA ALA A 100 -4.49 -26.54 10.39
C ALA A 100 -5.34 -26.22 11.63
N LEU A 101 -6.27 -25.25 11.52
CA LEU A 101 -7.15 -24.89 12.64
C LEU A 101 -8.14 -26.00 13.03
N ALA A 102 -8.48 -26.93 12.12
CA ALA A 102 -9.36 -28.05 12.41
C ALA A 102 -8.64 -29.24 13.08
N GLU A 103 -7.30 -29.30 13.04
CA GLU A 103 -6.53 -30.42 13.56
C GLU A 103 -6.17 -30.25 15.05
N SER A 104 -6.28 -31.34 15.79
CA SER A 104 -6.10 -31.42 17.24
C SER A 104 -4.97 -32.37 17.67
N GLU A 105 -4.47 -33.18 16.74
CA GLU A 105 -3.31 -34.06 16.92
C GLU A 105 -2.02 -33.25 16.64
N PRO A 106 -1.12 -33.06 17.63
CA PRO A 106 -0.03 -32.08 17.48
C PRO A 106 0.99 -32.37 16.37
N ALA A 107 1.20 -33.63 16.00
CA ALA A 107 2.15 -33.97 14.93
C ALA A 107 1.56 -33.64 13.55
N LYS A 108 0.25 -33.86 13.37
CA LYS A 108 -0.47 -33.43 12.18
C LYS A 108 -0.69 -31.92 12.12
N LEU A 109 -1.08 -31.27 13.21
CA LEU A 109 -1.18 -29.80 13.28
C LEU A 109 0.13 -29.14 12.83
N ARG A 110 1.27 -29.67 13.29
CA ARG A 110 2.59 -29.23 12.83
C ARG A 110 2.82 -29.47 11.32
N ALA A 111 2.27 -30.55 10.76
CA ALA A 111 2.34 -30.80 9.32
C ALA A 111 1.51 -29.79 8.53
N GLU A 112 0.25 -29.54 8.93
CA GLU A 112 -0.62 -28.55 8.27
C GLU A 112 -0.04 -27.13 8.35
N LEU A 113 0.51 -26.73 9.50
CA LEU A 113 1.21 -25.44 9.64
C LEU A 113 2.44 -25.32 8.72
N VAL A 114 3.09 -26.44 8.37
CA VAL A 114 4.15 -26.46 7.35
C VAL A 114 3.59 -26.36 5.93
N GLN A 115 2.40 -26.92 5.66
CA GLN A 115 1.71 -26.74 4.37
C GLN A 115 1.30 -25.27 4.17
N VAL A 116 0.71 -24.62 5.19
CA VAL A 116 0.43 -23.17 5.22
C VAL A 116 1.69 -22.36 4.89
N ALA A 117 2.82 -22.66 5.55
CA ALA A 117 4.09 -21.97 5.30
C ALA A 117 4.62 -22.20 3.87
N ALA A 118 4.41 -23.38 3.30
CA ALA A 118 4.79 -23.70 1.92
C ALA A 118 3.92 -22.95 0.89
N VAL A 119 2.62 -22.78 1.15
CA VAL A 119 1.73 -21.95 0.32
C VAL A 119 2.11 -20.47 0.39
N CYS A 120 2.45 -19.96 1.58
CA CYS A 120 2.99 -18.60 1.72
C CYS A 120 4.29 -18.41 0.91
N ALA A 121 5.21 -19.38 0.96
CA ALA A 121 6.45 -19.33 0.17
C ALA A 121 6.17 -19.33 -1.34
N ALA A 122 5.21 -20.14 -1.80
CA ALA A 122 4.84 -20.24 -3.21
C ALA A 122 4.16 -18.95 -3.72
N TRP A 123 3.29 -18.33 -2.90
CA TRP A 123 2.63 -17.07 -3.24
C TRP A 123 3.63 -15.90 -3.28
N ILE A 124 4.55 -15.80 -2.32
CA ILE A 124 5.60 -14.77 -2.33
C ILE A 124 6.48 -14.93 -3.57
N ALA A 125 6.96 -16.14 -3.88
CA ALA A 125 7.74 -16.38 -5.09
C ALA A 125 6.99 -16.04 -6.39
N ASP A 126 5.67 -16.22 -6.44
CA ASP A 126 4.84 -15.78 -7.56
C ASP A 126 4.70 -14.25 -7.63
N ILE A 127 4.59 -13.55 -6.50
CA ILE A 127 4.63 -12.06 -6.44
C ILE A 127 5.98 -11.57 -6.97
N ASP A 128 7.10 -12.07 -6.42
CA ASP A 128 8.46 -11.68 -6.80
C ASP A 128 8.71 -11.92 -8.29
N SER A 129 8.21 -13.04 -8.84
CA SER A 129 8.33 -13.36 -10.27
C SER A 129 7.60 -12.37 -11.17
N ARG A 130 6.48 -11.81 -10.70
CA ARG A 130 5.70 -10.79 -11.44
C ARG A 130 6.39 -9.44 -11.38
N THR A 131 6.88 -9.02 -10.21
CA THR A 131 7.67 -7.78 -10.07
C THR A 131 8.95 -7.84 -10.93
N ALA A 132 9.69 -8.94 -10.88
CA ALA A 132 10.89 -9.12 -11.70
C ALA A 132 10.61 -9.17 -13.22
N ALA A 133 9.40 -9.57 -13.62
CA ALA A 133 8.97 -9.53 -15.03
C ALA A 133 8.54 -8.13 -15.49
N GLU A 134 7.98 -7.30 -14.59
CA GLU A 134 7.66 -5.89 -14.84
C GLU A 134 8.92 -5.01 -14.89
N GLU A 135 9.92 -5.31 -14.06
CA GLU A 135 11.21 -4.61 -14.04
C GLU A 135 12.13 -4.96 -15.22
N GLN A 136 11.90 -6.09 -15.90
CA GLN A 136 12.66 -6.46 -17.09
C GLN A 136 12.23 -5.61 -18.31
N PRO A 137 13.12 -4.78 -18.90
CA PRO A 137 12.77 -3.99 -20.07
C PRO A 137 12.39 -4.93 -21.22
N ALA A 138 11.21 -4.70 -21.81
CA ALA A 138 10.60 -5.59 -22.79
C ALA A 138 11.59 -6.03 -23.87
N ALA A 139 11.82 -7.35 -23.94
CA ALA A 139 12.81 -7.98 -24.82
C ALA A 139 12.50 -7.68 -26.30
N GLY A 140 13.12 -6.62 -26.81
CA GLY A 140 12.78 -5.98 -28.08
C GLY A 140 13.30 -4.55 -28.19
N GLN A 141 13.44 -3.83 -27.08
CA GLN A 141 14.20 -2.58 -27.03
C GLN A 141 15.67 -2.84 -26.66
N VAL A 142 16.44 -3.26 -27.67
CA VAL A 142 17.90 -3.05 -27.62
C VAL A 142 18.11 -1.54 -27.76
N SER A 143 18.25 -0.85 -26.63
CA SER A 143 18.74 0.53 -26.65
C SER A 143 20.08 0.55 -27.37
N ALA A 144 20.27 1.53 -28.26
CA ALA A 144 21.56 1.72 -28.91
C ALA A 144 22.64 1.84 -27.83
N PRO A 145 23.85 1.29 -28.03
CA PRO A 145 24.90 1.34 -27.02
C PRO A 145 25.11 2.79 -26.58
N LEU A 146 24.90 3.04 -25.29
CA LEU A 146 24.94 4.39 -24.74
C LEU A 146 26.29 5.04 -25.10
N PRO A 147 26.28 6.31 -25.55
CA PRO A 147 27.53 6.97 -25.93
C PRO A 147 28.48 6.99 -24.72
N PRO A 148 29.82 6.88 -24.92
CA PRO A 148 30.78 6.77 -23.83
C PRO A 148 30.65 7.86 -22.75
N GLU A 149 30.26 9.06 -23.16
CA GLU A 149 29.93 10.21 -22.29
C GLU A 149 28.91 9.86 -21.18
N LEU A 150 27.88 9.05 -21.51
CA LEU A 150 26.79 8.71 -20.60
C LEU A 150 27.16 7.54 -19.66
N VAL A 151 28.03 6.63 -20.13
CA VAL A 151 28.66 5.61 -19.27
C VAL A 151 29.60 6.27 -18.26
N SER A 152 30.34 7.30 -18.66
CA SER A 152 31.17 8.11 -17.74
C SER A 152 30.36 8.89 -16.69
N ALA A 153 29.07 9.19 -16.92
CA ALA A 153 28.21 9.80 -15.91
C ALA A 153 27.74 8.81 -14.81
N ILE A 154 27.79 7.50 -15.10
CA ILE A 154 27.50 6.42 -14.15
C ILE A 154 28.79 6.01 -13.40
N LEU A 155 29.96 6.15 -14.03
CA LEU A 155 31.28 6.06 -13.39
C LEU A 155 31.56 7.30 -12.52
N ARG A 156 30.79 7.43 -11.44
CA ARG A 156 31.04 8.43 -10.41
C ARG A 156 32.35 8.14 -9.67
N ASP A 157 32.90 9.20 -9.09
CA ASP A 157 33.92 9.12 -8.05
C ASP A 157 33.48 8.07 -7.00
N PRO A 158 34.24 6.96 -6.81
CA PRO A 158 33.88 5.91 -5.87
C PRO A 158 33.93 6.37 -4.40
N ASP A 159 34.59 7.50 -4.12
CA ASP A 159 34.64 8.11 -2.80
C ASP A 159 33.47 9.12 -2.58
N SER A 160 32.61 9.34 -3.59
CA SER A 160 31.43 10.20 -3.46
C SER A 160 30.33 9.51 -2.65
N PRO A 161 29.88 10.10 -1.52
CA PRO A 161 28.79 9.55 -0.73
C PRO A 161 27.41 9.73 -1.38
N TYR A 162 27.32 10.31 -2.60
CA TYR A 162 26.05 10.65 -3.25
C TYR A 162 25.70 9.71 -4.41
N TYR A 163 24.58 9.00 -4.27
CA TYR A 163 24.01 8.11 -5.27
C TYR A 163 22.66 8.65 -5.76
N PRO A 164 22.18 8.25 -6.96
CA PRO A 164 20.85 8.64 -7.42
C PRO A 164 19.79 7.81 -6.68
N SER A 165 18.74 8.47 -6.18
CA SER A 165 17.53 7.82 -5.69
C SER A 165 16.33 8.46 -6.36
N GLN A 166 15.45 7.63 -6.93
CA GLN A 166 14.15 8.08 -7.38
C GLN A 166 13.29 8.40 -6.16
N ILE A 167 12.67 9.58 -6.15
CA ILE A 167 11.74 9.99 -5.09
C ILE A 167 10.49 10.55 -5.78
N THR A 168 9.33 10.06 -5.34
CA THR A 168 8.01 10.60 -5.69
C THR A 168 7.52 11.49 -4.57
N VAL A 169 7.09 12.70 -4.91
CA VAL A 169 6.36 13.59 -3.98
C VAL A 169 4.93 13.72 -4.48
N VAL A 170 3.98 13.53 -3.56
CA VAL A 170 2.55 13.51 -3.83
C VAL A 170 1.92 14.76 -3.21
N CYS A 171 1.01 15.42 -3.92
CA CYS A 171 0.27 16.56 -3.39
C CYS A 171 -0.88 16.09 -2.51
N ASP A 172 -0.90 16.51 -1.24
CA ASP A 172 -1.89 16.09 -0.23
C ASP A 172 -3.33 16.53 -0.56
N HIS A 173 -3.50 17.53 -1.44
CA HIS A 173 -4.82 18.02 -1.83
C HIS A 173 -5.48 17.23 -2.97
N CYS A 174 -4.70 16.75 -3.95
CA CYS A 174 -5.26 16.16 -5.18
C CYS A 174 -4.60 14.86 -5.65
N GLY A 175 -3.57 14.37 -4.95
CA GLY A 175 -2.83 13.18 -5.35
C GLY A 175 -1.96 13.34 -6.60
N ALA A 176 -1.76 14.56 -7.10
CA ALA A 176 -0.82 14.80 -8.20
C ALA A 176 0.61 14.45 -7.76
N GLU A 177 1.37 13.79 -8.62
CA GLU A 177 2.71 13.28 -8.31
C GLU A 177 3.79 14.00 -9.12
N ASP A 178 4.96 14.23 -8.53
CA ASP A 178 6.21 14.51 -9.26
C ASP A 178 7.28 13.49 -8.83
N THR A 179 7.69 12.67 -9.79
CA THR A 179 8.76 11.68 -9.63
C THR A 179 10.00 12.19 -10.34
N SER A 180 11.16 12.15 -9.68
CA SER A 180 12.45 12.53 -10.28
C SER A 180 13.62 11.84 -9.56
N ASP A 181 14.78 11.80 -10.20
CA ASP A 181 16.00 11.26 -9.62
C ASP A 181 16.77 12.34 -8.86
N TYR A 182 17.06 12.08 -7.58
CA TYR A 182 17.72 13.02 -6.68
C TYR A 182 19.06 12.47 -6.18
N MET A 183 20.01 13.37 -6.00
CA MET A 183 21.33 13.07 -5.44
C MET A 183 21.25 13.08 -3.91
N VAL A 184 21.29 11.91 -3.28
CA VAL A 184 21.19 11.76 -1.82
C VAL A 184 22.35 10.94 -1.27
N ARG A 185 22.62 11.09 0.03
CA ARG A 185 23.64 10.30 0.74
C ARG A 185 23.02 9.08 1.39
N GLU A 186 23.83 8.02 1.56
CA GLU A 186 23.38 6.76 2.16
C GLU A 186 22.89 6.95 3.61
N ASP A 187 23.59 7.79 4.37
CA ASP A 187 23.29 8.13 5.78
C ASP A 187 22.11 9.09 5.96
N MET A 188 21.52 9.63 4.88
CA MET A 188 20.33 10.48 5.00
C MET A 188 19.08 9.69 5.34
N THR A 189 18.35 10.16 6.35
CA THR A 189 17.01 9.68 6.71
C THR A 189 15.99 9.96 5.60
N PRO A 190 14.83 9.24 5.56
CA PRO A 190 13.76 9.52 4.60
C PRO A 190 13.32 10.99 4.58
N THR A 191 13.23 11.63 5.75
CA THR A 191 12.86 13.05 5.89
C THR A 191 13.88 13.98 5.24
N GLU A 192 15.18 13.70 5.37
CA GLU A 192 16.23 14.50 4.73
C GLU A 192 16.25 14.31 3.21
N ARG A 193 15.98 13.08 2.74
CA ARG A 193 15.85 12.77 1.29
C ARG A 193 14.65 13.50 0.68
N LEU A 194 13.50 13.49 1.37
CA LEU A 194 12.32 14.27 0.99
C LEU A 194 12.62 15.79 1.00
N GLY A 195 13.42 16.28 1.95
CA GLY A 195 13.89 17.66 1.98
C GLY A 195 14.71 18.07 0.74
N VAL A 196 15.51 17.16 0.17
CA VAL A 196 16.21 17.39 -1.11
C VAL A 196 15.22 17.48 -2.28
N ALA A 197 14.23 16.58 -2.34
CA ALA A 197 13.17 16.64 -3.35
C ALA A 197 12.39 17.95 -3.27
N ARG A 198 11.85 18.30 -2.09
CA ARG A 198 11.12 19.56 -1.83
C ARG A 198 11.89 20.80 -2.27
N LYS A 199 13.18 20.88 -1.94
CA LYS A 199 14.05 22.00 -2.35
C LYS A 199 14.16 22.17 -3.86
N HIS A 200 14.10 21.07 -4.63
CA HIS A 200 14.07 21.11 -6.09
C HIS A 200 12.67 21.45 -6.62
N LEU A 201 11.63 20.87 -6.03
CA LEU A 201 10.22 21.05 -6.43
C LEU A 201 9.74 22.50 -6.34
N VAL A 202 10.28 23.31 -5.42
CA VAL A 202 10.05 24.77 -5.37
C VAL A 202 10.37 25.45 -6.71
N THR A 203 11.39 24.98 -7.44
CA THR A 203 11.72 25.51 -8.78
C THR A 203 10.72 25.10 -9.87
N LYS A 204 9.96 24.03 -9.64
CA LYS A 204 8.83 23.59 -10.48
C LYS A 204 7.51 24.26 -10.06
N GLY A 205 7.53 25.16 -9.06
CA GLY A 205 6.34 25.88 -8.57
C GLY A 205 5.53 25.12 -7.51
N TRP A 206 6.04 24.03 -6.95
CA TRP A 206 5.44 23.39 -5.77
C TRP A 206 5.71 24.20 -4.50
N GLU A 207 4.82 24.10 -3.53
CA GLU A 207 5.01 24.65 -2.18
C GLU A 207 4.93 23.53 -1.13
N HIS A 208 5.52 23.73 0.04
CA HIS A 208 5.43 22.80 1.16
C HIS A 208 5.30 23.56 2.48
N ASP A 209 4.49 23.07 3.42
CA ASP A 209 4.35 23.69 4.74
C ASP A 209 5.35 23.07 5.73
N ALA A 210 6.23 23.91 6.30
CA ALA A 210 7.29 23.47 7.21
C ALA A 210 6.81 23.11 8.64
N LYS A 211 5.53 23.34 8.98
CA LYS A 211 4.93 23.05 10.29
C LYS A 211 4.06 21.79 10.27
N VAL A 212 3.24 21.61 9.24
CA VAL A 212 2.38 20.41 9.12
C VAL A 212 3.02 19.31 8.27
N GLY A 213 3.89 19.69 7.32
CA GLY A 213 4.60 18.76 6.47
C GLY A 213 3.92 18.48 5.13
N ASP A 214 2.79 19.13 4.83
CA ASP A 214 2.02 18.98 3.59
C ASP A 214 2.79 19.49 2.35
N ASP A 215 2.61 18.82 1.21
CA ASP A 215 3.13 19.18 -0.12
C ASP A 215 2.00 19.60 -1.08
N PHE A 216 2.20 20.71 -1.80
CA PHE A 216 1.22 21.30 -2.72
C PHE A 216 1.80 21.43 -4.14
N CYS A 217 1.15 20.79 -5.11
CA CYS A 217 1.50 20.94 -6.52
C CYS A 217 1.24 22.38 -7.03
N PRO A 218 1.76 22.81 -8.19
CA PRO A 218 1.69 24.21 -8.62
C PRO A 218 0.28 24.77 -8.78
N VAL A 219 -0.73 23.90 -8.96
CA VAL A 219 -2.15 24.29 -8.94
C VAL A 219 -2.59 24.66 -7.52
N HIS A 220 -2.19 23.87 -6.53
CA HIS A 220 -2.62 23.99 -5.12
C HIS A 220 -1.73 24.87 -4.25
N ALA A 221 -0.47 25.09 -4.64
CA ALA A 221 0.46 26.03 -4.02
C ALA A 221 -0.18 27.42 -3.79
N SER A 222 -0.95 27.90 -4.78
CA SER A 222 -1.65 29.19 -4.72
C SER A 222 -3.12 29.13 -4.28
N THR A 223 -3.72 27.94 -4.17
CA THR A 223 -5.11 27.74 -3.68
C THR A 223 -5.22 27.38 -2.20
N SER A 224 -4.12 27.50 -1.44
CA SER A 224 -4.17 27.72 0.01
C SER A 224 -4.77 29.11 0.35
N ALA A 225 -5.97 29.39 -0.18
CA ALA A 225 -6.62 30.69 -0.11
C ALA A 225 -6.56 31.22 1.33
N ALA A 226 -5.97 32.39 1.52
CA ALA A 226 -5.85 33.02 2.83
C ALA A 226 -7.22 33.38 3.42
N GLU A 227 -8.30 33.24 2.66
CA GLU A 227 -9.68 33.59 2.99
C GLU A 227 -10.64 32.41 2.76
N CYS A 228 -11.68 32.32 3.59
CA CYS A 228 -12.80 31.40 3.37
C CYS A 228 -13.54 31.72 2.06
N ALA A 229 -13.70 30.73 1.18
CA ALA A 229 -14.40 30.88 -0.10
C ALA A 229 -15.85 31.37 0.05
N ALA A 230 -16.53 31.06 1.17
CA ALA A 230 -17.92 31.42 1.42
C ALA A 230 -18.14 32.84 1.98
N CYS A 231 -17.27 33.33 2.87
CA CYS A 231 -17.44 34.64 3.50
C CYS A 231 -16.33 35.64 3.19
N ARG A 232 -15.37 35.26 2.32
CA ARG A 232 -14.19 36.05 1.90
C ARG A 232 -13.41 36.66 3.06
N THR A 233 -13.50 36.04 4.23
CA THR A 233 -12.84 36.49 5.46
C THR A 233 -11.55 35.70 5.62
N ALA A 234 -10.44 36.41 5.88
CA ALA A 234 -9.16 35.78 6.15
C ALA A 234 -9.26 34.70 7.26
N PHE A 235 -8.62 33.56 7.03
CA PHE A 235 -8.51 32.49 8.00
C PHE A 235 -7.67 32.96 9.19
N ASP A 236 -8.18 32.75 10.40
CA ASP A 236 -7.43 32.98 11.64
C ASP A 236 -7.13 31.63 12.31
N PRO A 237 -5.91 31.08 12.14
CA PRO A 237 -5.55 29.80 12.75
C PRO A 237 -5.43 29.86 14.28
N ALA A 238 -5.40 31.06 14.89
CA ALA A 238 -5.44 31.23 16.33
C ALA A 238 -6.87 31.28 16.89
N ASP A 239 -7.90 31.42 16.04
CA ASP A 239 -9.31 31.45 16.46
C ASP A 239 -9.82 30.03 16.78
N SER A 240 -9.59 29.62 18.03
CA SER A 240 -9.91 28.28 18.55
C SER A 240 -11.40 28.04 18.84
N ARG A 241 -12.28 29.03 18.63
CA ARG A 241 -13.73 28.86 18.80
C ARG A 241 -14.29 27.80 17.85
N HIS A 242 -15.45 27.25 18.21
CA HIS A 242 -16.20 26.35 17.32
C HIS A 242 -16.68 27.14 16.09
N ASP A 243 -17.41 28.23 16.30
CA ASP A 243 -17.85 29.19 15.27
C ASP A 243 -16.73 30.13 14.77
N GLY A 244 -15.47 29.71 14.90
CA GLY A 244 -14.27 30.51 14.65
C GLY A 244 -13.97 30.75 13.16
N ARG A 245 -13.04 31.68 12.92
CA ARG A 245 -12.47 31.99 11.60
C ARG A 245 -11.35 31.04 11.18
N ALA A 246 -10.95 30.08 12.01
CA ALA A 246 -10.06 29.00 11.60
C ALA A 246 -10.69 28.18 10.45
N ARG A 247 -9.84 27.54 9.64
CA ARG A 247 -10.27 26.61 8.58
C ARG A 247 -10.96 25.38 9.19
N TYR A 248 -11.98 24.86 8.50
CA TYR A 248 -12.64 23.61 8.89
C TYR A 248 -11.95 22.45 8.17
N GLY A 249 -11.08 21.73 8.89
CA GLY A 249 -10.24 20.67 8.30
C GLY A 249 -9.44 21.19 7.10
N LEU A 250 -9.47 20.44 6.00
CA LEU A 250 -8.82 20.77 4.73
C LEU A 250 -9.74 21.51 3.74
N THR A 251 -10.94 21.95 4.15
CA THR A 251 -11.90 22.63 3.25
C THR A 251 -11.54 24.09 2.99
N ASP A 252 -12.02 24.67 1.89
CA ASP A 252 -11.92 26.10 1.59
C ASP A 252 -12.86 26.99 2.44
N HIS A 253 -13.36 26.46 3.56
CA HIS A 253 -14.37 27.12 4.40
C HIS A 253 -13.90 27.26 5.84
N CYS A 254 -14.27 28.37 6.48
CA CYS A 254 -14.03 28.54 7.91
C CYS A 254 -15.11 27.81 8.72
N ARG A 255 -14.79 27.41 9.96
CA ARG A 255 -15.69 26.65 10.82
C ARG A 255 -17.06 27.30 10.94
N ARG A 256 -17.10 28.62 11.15
CA ARG A 256 -18.32 29.44 11.17
C ARG A 256 -19.25 29.26 9.95
N CYS A 257 -18.67 29.04 8.77
CA CYS A 257 -19.45 28.85 7.55
C CYS A 257 -19.94 27.41 7.41
N VAL A 258 -19.13 26.42 7.82
CA VAL A 258 -19.52 25.01 7.85
C VAL A 258 -20.60 24.75 8.89
N ASP A 259 -20.45 25.26 10.12
CA ASP A 259 -21.46 25.16 11.17
C ASP A 259 -22.81 25.72 10.69
N ARG A 260 -22.80 26.78 9.88
CA ARG A 260 -24.02 27.33 9.25
C ARG A 260 -24.64 26.44 8.14
N CYS A 261 -23.86 25.62 7.42
CA CYS A 261 -24.34 24.56 6.48
C CYS A 261 -24.73 23.26 7.23
N HIS A 262 -24.46 23.17 8.54
CA HIS A 262 -25.04 22.15 9.42
C HIS A 262 -26.32 22.62 10.12
N GLU A 263 -26.38 23.88 10.59
CA GLU A 263 -27.56 24.46 11.26
C GLU A 263 -28.76 24.70 10.33
N GLY A 264 -28.55 24.79 9.00
CA GLY A 264 -29.59 25.13 8.03
C GLY A 264 -30.71 24.10 7.85
N GLY A 265 -30.51 22.86 8.32
CA GLY A 265 -31.45 21.74 8.08
C GLY A 265 -31.41 21.21 6.65
N ALA A 266 -32.16 20.14 6.37
CA ALA A 266 -31.99 19.34 5.15
C ALA A 266 -32.38 20.04 3.82
N GLU A 267 -33.12 21.16 3.87
CA GLU A 267 -33.64 21.86 2.68
C GLU A 267 -32.91 23.18 2.37
N HIS A 268 -31.92 23.58 3.18
CA HIS A 268 -31.23 24.84 2.93
C HIS A 268 -30.25 24.74 1.76
N VAL A 269 -30.04 25.87 1.10
CA VAL A 269 -29.12 26.00 -0.04
C VAL A 269 -28.11 27.10 0.28
N CYS A 270 -26.82 26.78 0.23
CA CYS A 270 -25.73 27.72 0.48
C CYS A 270 -24.49 27.34 -0.35
N LEU A 271 -23.46 28.19 -0.38
CA LEU A 271 -22.27 27.95 -1.21
C LEU A 271 -21.55 26.62 -0.93
N ILE A 272 -21.57 26.13 0.31
CA ILE A 272 -20.92 24.87 0.70
C ILE A 272 -21.75 23.68 0.21
N CYS A 273 -23.06 23.75 0.45
CA CYS A 273 -24.01 22.68 0.22
C CYS A 273 -24.47 22.60 -1.27
N ASP A 274 -24.33 23.68 -2.07
CA ASP A 274 -24.61 23.78 -3.52
C ASP A 274 -23.70 24.87 -4.17
N PRO A 275 -22.42 24.57 -4.46
CA PRO A 275 -21.49 25.55 -5.03
C PRO A 275 -21.84 25.96 -6.47
N ALA A 276 -22.43 25.05 -7.25
CA ALA A 276 -22.78 25.27 -8.66
C ALA A 276 -23.77 26.42 -8.85
N ARG A 277 -24.76 26.55 -7.96
CA ARG A 277 -25.76 27.63 -7.99
C ARG A 277 -25.18 29.03 -7.78
N TYR A 278 -23.98 29.15 -7.22
CA TYR A 278 -23.30 30.41 -6.94
C TYR A 278 -22.05 30.63 -7.81
N GLY A 279 -21.88 29.83 -8.87
CA GLY A 279 -20.76 29.98 -9.82
C GLY A 279 -19.44 29.34 -9.37
N GLY A 280 -19.45 28.53 -8.31
CA GLY A 280 -18.34 27.63 -8.01
C GLY A 280 -18.30 26.48 -9.02
N GLN A 281 -17.10 26.04 -9.41
CA GLN A 281 -16.96 24.75 -10.07
C GLN A 281 -17.25 23.67 -9.02
N GLY A 282 -18.18 22.75 -9.34
CA GLY A 282 -18.45 21.62 -8.46
C GLY A 282 -17.22 20.71 -8.38
N SER A 283 -16.78 20.43 -7.16
CA SER A 283 -15.77 19.42 -6.81
C SER A 283 -16.34 18.01 -6.92
#